data_AF-A0AA36M1M5-F1
#
_entry.id   AF-A0AA36M1M5-F1
#
_cell.length_a   1.000
_cell.length_b   1.000
_cell.length_c   1.000
_cell.angle_alpha   90.00
_cell.angle_beta   90.00
_cell.angle_gamma   90.00
#
_symmetry.space_group_name_H-M   'P 1'
#
loop_
_entity.id
_entity.type
_entity.pdbx_description
1 polymer ?
#
loop_
_entity_poly.entity_id
_entity_poly.type
_entity_poly.pdbx_seq_one_letter_code
_entity_poly.pdbx_strand_id
1 'polypeptide(L)'
;MVARQAAKVWHDNTCIDMIENSTGRCKKLKSAAQCKRGFPNPRDCSQCICPGGYGGPLCDQRPYGCGKTLEATDKLQTFSYTLGQSGNTAQRKGRRVYIRIKDVFSQWIGPGCFTGGLEIKPQKDQRLTGYRYCKQSSAGKVFESEVDLVPVILYRDRGMVIAQWEYRMSMFY
;
A
#
# COMPACT_ATOMS: atom_id res chain seq x y z
N MET A 1 5.17 22.58 -23.58
CA MET A 1 5.63 23.59 -22.62
C MET A 1 5.42 23.03 -21.21
N VAL A 2 6.46 22.86 -20.42
CA VAL A 2 6.34 22.39 -19.03
C VAL A 2 6.31 23.63 -18.13
N ALA A 3 5.13 23.93 -17.58
CA ALA A 3 5.02 24.96 -16.56
C ALA A 3 5.38 24.34 -15.21
N ARG A 4 6.31 24.96 -14.47
CA ARG A 4 6.58 24.65 -13.07
C ARG A 4 5.99 25.78 -12.24
N GLN A 5 4.91 25.50 -11.50
CA GLN A 5 4.40 26.39 -10.47
C GLN A 5 4.68 25.77 -9.10
N ALA A 6 5.23 26.57 -8.19
CA ALA A 6 5.44 26.20 -6.80
C ALA A 6 4.51 27.02 -5.90
N ALA A 7 4.21 26.49 -4.71
CA ALA A 7 3.41 27.17 -3.70
C ALA A 7 4.09 28.46 -3.24
N LYS A 8 3.30 29.54 -3.17
CA LYS A 8 3.77 30.89 -2.81
C LYS A 8 4.06 31.03 -1.31
N VAL A 9 3.42 30.23 -0.44
CA VAL A 9 3.53 30.32 1.03
C VAL A 9 3.21 28.95 1.66
N TRP A 10 3.95 28.55 2.70
CA TRP A 10 3.82 27.23 3.38
C TRP A 10 2.82 27.19 4.56
N HIS A 11 2.15 28.30 4.88
CA HIS A 11 1.25 28.41 6.05
C HIS A 11 -0.22 28.19 5.70
N ASP A 12 -0.59 28.39 4.43
CA ASP A 12 -1.92 28.07 3.93
C ASP A 12 -1.85 26.74 3.19
N ASN A 13 -2.85 25.86 3.38
CA ASN A 13 -2.95 24.59 2.66
C ASN A 13 -3.11 24.83 1.14
N THR A 14 -2.02 25.13 0.43
CA THR A 14 -2.00 25.22 -1.03
C THR A 14 -1.81 23.82 -1.61
N CYS A 15 -2.92 23.09 -1.72
CA CYS A 15 -2.97 21.90 -2.56
C CYS A 15 -2.80 22.34 -4.03
N ILE A 16 -1.63 22.09 -4.61
CA ILE A 16 -1.36 22.35 -6.03
C ILE A 16 -1.45 21.03 -6.79
N ASP A 17 -2.52 20.88 -7.57
CA ASP A 17 -2.72 19.73 -8.44
C ASP A 17 -2.16 20.02 -9.84
N MET A 18 -1.03 19.39 -10.18
CA MET A 18 -0.54 19.37 -11.55
C MET A 18 -1.05 18.09 -12.23
N ILE A 19 -2.06 18.22 -13.09
CA ILE A 19 -2.68 17.08 -13.79
C ILE A 19 -2.12 16.99 -15.21
N GLU A 20 -1.43 15.90 -15.53
CA GLU A 20 -1.22 15.52 -16.93
C GLU A 20 -2.49 14.85 -17.46
N ASN A 21 -3.03 15.30 -18.59
CA ASN A 21 -4.20 14.69 -19.24
C ASN A 21 -3.84 13.36 -19.94
N SER A 22 -2.96 12.55 -19.33
CA SER A 22 -2.39 11.35 -19.93
C SER A 22 -3.35 10.15 -19.91
N THR A 23 -4.39 10.16 -19.08
CA THR A 23 -5.50 9.19 -19.18
C THR A 23 -6.45 9.48 -20.34
N GLY A 24 -6.40 10.68 -20.95
CA GLY A 24 -7.30 11.08 -22.03
C GLY A 24 -7.22 10.20 -23.28
N ARG A 25 -6.05 9.62 -23.58
CA ARG A 25 -5.88 8.65 -24.68
C ARG A 25 -6.63 7.35 -24.41
N CYS A 26 -6.47 6.78 -23.22
CA CYS A 26 -7.11 5.51 -22.88
C CYS A 26 -8.62 5.69 -22.63
N LYS A 27 -9.08 6.84 -22.14
CA LYS A 27 -10.52 7.13 -21.94
C LYS A 27 -11.35 7.01 -23.22
N LYS A 28 -10.75 7.24 -24.39
CA LYS A 28 -11.43 7.16 -25.69
C LYS A 28 -11.46 5.73 -26.26
N LEU A 29 -10.71 4.80 -25.68
CA LEU A 29 -10.60 3.43 -26.17
C LEU A 29 -11.51 2.52 -25.35
N LYS A 30 -12.51 1.92 -26.00
CA LYS A 30 -13.37 0.89 -25.36
C LYS A 30 -12.59 -0.35 -24.91
N SER A 31 -11.43 -0.60 -25.52
CA SER A 31 -10.51 -1.70 -25.19
C SER A 31 -9.54 -1.37 -24.05
N ALA A 32 -9.61 -0.17 -23.45
CA ALA A 32 -8.73 0.18 -22.34
C ALA A 32 -8.99 -0.72 -21.12
N ALA A 33 -7.90 -1.07 -20.43
CA ALA A 33 -7.91 -1.89 -19.24
C ALA A 33 -8.80 -1.30 -18.15
N GLN A 34 -9.70 -2.12 -17.61
CA GLN A 34 -10.52 -1.77 -16.46
C GLN A 34 -9.77 -2.07 -15.16
N CYS A 35 -8.94 -1.13 -14.73
CA CYS A 35 -8.12 -1.27 -13.54
C CYS A 35 -8.97 -1.44 -12.28
N LYS A 36 -8.75 -2.52 -11.52
CA LYS A 36 -9.43 -2.75 -10.22
C LYS A 36 -8.87 -1.86 -9.11
N ARG A 37 -7.59 -1.54 -9.23
CA ARG A 37 -6.83 -0.56 -8.42
C ARG A 37 -5.90 0.19 -9.37
N GLY A 38 -5.48 1.40 -9.02
CA GLY A 38 -4.58 2.19 -9.87
C GLY A 38 -5.30 2.90 -11.03
N PHE A 39 -4.59 3.06 -12.15
CA PHE A 39 -5.08 3.80 -13.32
C PHE A 39 -4.51 3.23 -14.63
N PRO A 40 -5.20 3.40 -15.77
CA PRO A 40 -4.73 2.92 -17.06
C PRO A 40 -3.36 3.51 -17.41
N ASN A 41 -2.47 2.68 -17.94
CA ASN A 41 -1.15 3.12 -18.36
C ASN A 41 -1.26 3.99 -19.63
N PRO A 42 -0.86 5.27 -19.61
CA PRO A 42 -0.97 6.16 -20.76
C PRO A 42 -0.18 5.74 -22.00
N ARG A 43 0.83 4.88 -21.83
CA ARG A 43 1.69 4.35 -22.93
C ARG A 43 1.18 3.03 -23.49
N ASP A 44 0.47 2.25 -22.68
CA ASP A 44 -0.14 0.97 -23.07
C ASP A 44 -1.50 0.83 -22.38
N CYS A 45 -2.56 1.22 -23.08
CA CYS A 45 -3.91 1.21 -22.51
C CYS A 45 -4.44 -0.20 -22.22
N SER A 46 -3.74 -1.28 -22.60
CA SER A 46 -4.12 -2.66 -22.25
C SER A 46 -3.67 -3.07 -20.84
N GLN A 47 -2.88 -2.22 -20.16
CA GLN A 47 -2.37 -2.49 -18.82
C GLN A 47 -2.59 -1.31 -17.88
N CYS A 48 -2.54 -1.59 -16.58
CA CYS A 48 -2.69 -0.62 -15.52
C CYS A 48 -1.36 -0.32 -14.82
N ILE A 49 -1.20 0.91 -14.37
CA ILE A 49 -0.15 1.28 -13.42
C ILE A 49 -0.67 1.01 -12.01
N CYS A 50 -0.03 0.05 -11.32
CA CYS A 50 -0.51 -0.43 -10.03
C CYS A 50 0.11 0.33 -8.86
N PRO A 51 -0.69 0.67 -7.84
CA PRO A 51 -0.15 1.20 -6.60
C PRO A 51 0.63 0.13 -5.86
N GLY A 52 1.57 0.56 -5.01
CA GLY A 52 2.40 -0.34 -4.21
C GLY A 52 1.54 -1.34 -3.43
N GLY A 53 1.88 -2.62 -3.55
CA GLY A 53 1.13 -3.74 -2.99
C GLY A 53 0.29 -4.49 -4.01
N TYR A 54 0.06 -3.99 -5.23
CA TYR A 54 -0.74 -4.65 -6.28
C TYR A 54 0.06 -4.91 -7.55
N GLY A 55 -0.33 -5.92 -8.31
CA GLY A 55 0.27 -6.28 -9.58
C GLY A 55 -0.72 -6.95 -10.54
N GLY A 56 -0.20 -7.48 -11.64
CA GLY A 56 -0.98 -7.97 -12.76
C GLY A 56 -1.46 -6.84 -13.67
N PRO A 57 -1.96 -7.17 -14.88
CA PRO A 57 -2.35 -6.17 -15.88
C PRO A 57 -3.49 -5.27 -15.42
N LEU A 58 -4.34 -5.71 -14.48
CA LEU A 58 -5.49 -4.98 -13.97
C LEU A 58 -5.35 -4.54 -12.50
N CYS A 59 -4.18 -4.74 -11.89
CA CYS A 59 -3.90 -4.46 -10.47
C CYS A 59 -4.83 -5.20 -9.49
N ASP A 60 -5.26 -6.39 -9.87
CA ASP A 60 -6.12 -7.30 -9.11
C ASP A 60 -5.35 -8.49 -8.51
N GLN A 61 -4.04 -8.54 -8.75
CA GLN A 61 -3.15 -9.59 -8.30
C GLN A 61 -2.12 -9.04 -7.31
N ARG A 62 -1.37 -9.96 -6.70
CA ARG A 62 -0.17 -9.65 -5.95
C ARG A 62 0.98 -9.34 -6.90
N PRO A 63 1.89 -8.40 -6.57
CA PRO A 63 3.10 -8.23 -7.35
C PRO A 63 3.88 -9.55 -7.42
N TYR A 64 4.41 -9.84 -8.62
CA TYR A 64 5.08 -11.09 -8.91
C TYR A 64 6.36 -11.27 -8.05
N GLY A 65 6.69 -12.52 -7.71
CA GLY A 65 7.93 -12.85 -7.01
C GLY A 65 8.00 -12.43 -5.54
N CYS A 66 6.97 -11.75 -5.01
CA CYS A 66 6.99 -11.25 -3.64
C CYS A 66 5.72 -11.64 -2.87
N GLY A 67 5.77 -12.75 -2.15
CA GLY A 67 4.96 -12.92 -0.95
C GLY A 67 3.80 -13.89 -0.85
N LYS A 68 3.02 -13.76 0.23
CA LYS A 68 1.98 -14.72 0.66
C LYS A 68 0.62 -14.08 0.95
N THR A 69 -0.43 -14.77 0.52
CA THR A 69 -1.83 -14.49 0.86
C THR A 69 -2.21 -15.03 2.22
N LEU A 70 -2.71 -14.14 3.09
CA LEU A 70 -3.29 -14.48 4.39
C LEU A 70 -4.79 -14.19 4.38
N GLU A 71 -5.59 -15.15 4.80
CA GLU A 71 -7.04 -15.03 4.93
C GLU A 71 -7.42 -14.61 6.36
N ALA A 72 -8.31 -13.63 6.48
CA ALA A 72 -8.82 -13.20 7.79
C ALA A 72 -9.98 -14.11 8.20
N THR A 73 -9.86 -14.77 9.36
CA THR A 73 -10.98 -15.46 10.00
C THR A 73 -11.59 -14.59 11.10
N ASP A 74 -12.70 -15.03 11.68
CA ASP A 74 -13.30 -14.40 12.88
C ASP A 74 -12.36 -14.43 14.10
N LYS A 75 -11.50 -15.45 14.18
CA LYS A 75 -10.49 -15.62 15.22
C LYS A 75 -9.30 -14.69 15.03
N LEU A 76 -8.70 -14.26 16.14
CA LEU A 76 -7.47 -13.47 16.12
C LEU A 76 -6.29 -14.34 15.69
N GLN A 77 -5.54 -13.88 14.70
CA GLN A 77 -4.40 -14.57 14.10
C GLN A 77 -3.17 -13.66 14.17
N THR A 78 -1.99 -14.24 14.37
CA THR A 78 -0.72 -13.49 14.44
C THR A 78 0.17 -13.85 13.26
N PHE A 79 0.83 -12.87 12.68
CA PHE A 79 1.84 -13.09 11.64
C PHE A 79 3.09 -12.26 11.95
N SER A 80 4.25 -12.87 11.72
CA SER A 80 5.56 -12.24 11.88
C SER A 80 6.36 -12.41 10.61
N TYR A 81 7.11 -11.38 10.22
CA TYR A 81 7.90 -11.40 9.01
C TYR A 81 9.16 -10.55 9.14
N THR A 82 10.26 -11.07 8.59
CA THR A 82 11.57 -10.41 8.55
C THR A 82 12.00 -10.23 7.11
N LEU A 83 12.04 -8.98 6.66
CA LEU A 83 12.54 -8.60 5.34
C LEU A 83 14.04 -8.29 5.41
N GLY A 84 14.84 -8.93 4.56
CA GLY A 84 16.30 -8.79 4.53
C GLY A 84 17.09 -10.08 4.81
N GLN A 85 16.39 -11.17 5.14
CA GLN A 85 16.88 -12.56 5.02
C GLN A 85 16.11 -13.28 3.91
N SER A 86 16.71 -14.30 3.28
CA SER A 86 16.10 -15.07 2.19
C SER A 86 14.72 -15.61 2.57
N GLY A 87 13.67 -15.20 1.85
CA GLY A 87 12.34 -15.82 1.93
C GLY A 87 11.16 -14.83 1.96
N ASN A 88 10.36 -14.85 0.88
CA ASN A 88 8.90 -14.72 0.77
C ASN A 88 8.13 -13.61 1.53
N THR A 89 7.68 -12.59 0.79
CA THR A 89 6.90 -11.38 1.16
C THR A 89 5.43 -11.63 1.63
N ALA A 90 4.53 -10.64 1.77
CA ALA A 90 3.10 -10.84 2.14
C ALA A 90 2.13 -9.85 1.44
N GLN A 91 0.92 -10.31 1.04
CA GLN A 91 -0.23 -9.47 0.66
C GLN A 91 -1.53 -10.30 0.79
N ARG A 92 -2.61 -9.75 1.32
CA ARG A 92 -3.82 -10.48 1.74
C ARG A 92 -4.98 -10.41 0.74
N LYS A 93 -5.96 -11.31 0.89
CA LYS A 93 -7.31 -11.27 0.28
C LYS A 93 -8.32 -11.56 1.41
N GLY A 94 -9.44 -10.86 1.50
CA GLY A 94 -10.41 -11.07 2.60
C GLY A 94 -11.50 -10.02 2.61
N ARG A 95 -12.40 -10.04 3.61
CA ARG A 95 -13.39 -8.98 3.94
C ARG A 95 -12.74 -7.89 4.78
N ARG A 96 -13.47 -6.85 5.21
CA ARG A 96 -12.94 -5.80 6.12
C ARG A 96 -12.14 -6.44 7.25
N VAL A 97 -10.97 -5.88 7.54
CA VAL A 97 -9.93 -6.48 8.38
C VAL A 97 -9.62 -5.56 9.54
N TYR A 98 -9.59 -6.14 10.73
CA TYR A 98 -8.98 -5.55 11.91
C TYR A 98 -7.49 -5.91 11.92
N ILE A 99 -6.62 -4.93 12.14
CA ILE A 99 -5.17 -5.11 12.23
C ILE A 99 -4.64 -4.39 13.47
N ARG A 100 -3.82 -5.08 14.28
CA ARG A 100 -3.09 -4.48 15.40
C ARG A 100 -1.60 -4.73 15.26
N ILE A 101 -0.81 -3.67 15.32
CA ILE A 101 0.66 -3.79 15.30
C ILE A 101 1.13 -4.36 16.63
N LYS A 102 1.93 -5.44 16.57
CA LYS A 102 2.58 -6.03 17.75
C LYS A 102 4.00 -5.53 17.89
N ASP A 103 4.75 -5.52 16.80
CA ASP A 103 6.11 -5.00 16.77
C ASP A 103 6.48 -4.53 15.37
N VAL A 104 7.32 -3.50 15.30
CA VAL A 104 7.98 -3.07 14.07
C VAL A 104 9.38 -2.60 14.40
N PHE A 105 10.37 -3.23 13.79
CA PHE A 105 11.77 -2.85 13.87
C PHE A 105 12.29 -2.59 12.47
N SER A 106 12.92 -1.43 12.26
CA SER A 106 13.75 -1.15 11.09
C SER A 106 15.16 -0.84 11.56
N GLN A 107 16.16 -1.48 10.94
CA GLN A 107 17.57 -1.21 11.26
C GLN A 107 17.97 0.25 10.94
N TRP A 108 17.31 0.86 9.95
CA TRP A 108 17.55 2.25 9.55
C TRP A 108 16.25 3.03 9.55
N ILE A 109 16.23 4.17 10.24
CA ILE A 109 15.03 4.98 10.41
C ILE A 109 15.27 6.41 9.92
N GLY A 110 14.62 6.78 8.82
CA GLY A 110 14.49 8.16 8.36
C GLY A 110 13.13 8.79 8.72
N PRO A 111 12.99 10.13 8.62
CA PRO A 111 11.70 10.81 8.76
C PRO A 111 10.60 10.18 7.91
N GLY A 112 9.39 9.99 8.46
CA GLY A 112 8.30 9.34 7.72
C GLY A 112 8.56 7.87 7.35
N CYS A 113 9.57 7.23 7.95
CA CYS A 113 9.95 5.84 7.74
C CYS A 113 10.38 5.48 6.30
N PHE A 114 10.85 6.44 5.49
CA PHE A 114 11.15 6.18 4.07
C PHE A 114 12.26 5.13 3.82
N THR A 115 13.16 4.92 4.78
CA THR A 115 14.30 3.99 4.68
C THR A 115 13.92 2.53 4.87
N GLY A 116 12.78 2.25 5.48
CA GLY A 116 12.29 0.90 5.72
C GLY A 116 11.28 0.83 6.85
N GLY A 117 10.35 -0.11 6.73
CA GLY A 117 9.29 -0.29 7.71
C GLY A 117 8.11 -1.10 7.18
N LEU A 118 6.99 -0.95 7.89
CA LEU A 118 5.68 -1.54 7.62
C LEU A 118 4.75 -0.45 7.08
N GLU A 119 4.20 -0.63 5.89
CA GLU A 119 3.11 0.18 5.32
C GLU A 119 1.81 -0.61 5.36
N ILE A 120 0.75 -0.04 5.95
CA ILE A 120 -0.60 -0.63 6.00
C ILE A 120 -1.55 0.28 5.25
N LYS A 121 -2.32 -0.27 4.31
CA LYS A 121 -3.29 0.47 3.48
C LYS A 121 -4.76 0.12 3.80
N PRO A 122 -5.29 0.50 4.98
CA PRO A 122 -6.67 0.18 5.37
C PRO A 122 -7.72 1.06 4.69
N GLN A 123 -7.31 2.21 4.15
CA GLN A 123 -8.22 3.22 3.61
C GLN A 123 -8.91 2.79 2.32
N LYS A 124 -10.05 3.43 2.00
CA LYS A 124 -10.82 3.17 0.77
C LYS A 124 -10.02 3.39 -0.52
N ASP A 125 -9.32 4.52 -0.64
CA ASP A 125 -8.47 4.80 -1.80
C ASP A 125 -7.04 4.27 -1.60
N GLN A 126 -6.83 3.03 -2.05
CA GLN A 126 -5.55 2.34 -1.92
C GLN A 126 -4.54 2.71 -3.02
N ARG A 127 -4.86 3.70 -3.87
CA ARG A 127 -3.89 4.33 -4.77
C ARG A 127 -2.89 5.19 -4.00
N LEU A 128 -3.33 5.76 -2.87
CA LEU A 128 -2.52 6.58 -1.99
C LEU A 128 -1.60 5.71 -1.12
N THR A 129 -0.47 6.27 -0.71
CA THR A 129 0.44 5.65 0.28
C THR A 129 -0.30 5.40 1.60
N GLY A 130 -0.11 4.21 2.18
CA GLY A 130 -0.69 3.85 3.47
C GLY A 130 0.06 4.44 4.66
N TYR A 131 -0.38 4.08 5.87
CA TYR A 131 0.31 4.47 7.09
C TYR A 131 1.62 3.71 7.24
N ARG A 132 2.72 4.43 7.50
CA ARG A 132 4.07 3.87 7.60
C ARG A 132 4.57 3.87 9.04
N TYR A 133 5.12 2.73 9.46
CA TYR A 133 5.69 2.52 10.79
C TYR A 133 7.05 1.85 10.68
N CYS A 134 7.99 2.24 11.54
CA CYS A 134 9.37 1.74 11.51
C CYS A 134 10.01 1.65 12.90
N LYS A 135 9.20 1.83 13.96
CA LYS A 135 9.64 1.86 15.35
C LYS A 135 8.71 1.03 16.22
N GLN A 136 9.28 0.39 17.24
CA GLN A 136 8.56 -0.42 18.23
C GLN A 136 7.52 0.39 19.01
N SER A 137 7.70 1.70 19.15
CA SER A 137 6.67 2.61 19.72
C SER A 137 5.36 2.66 18.91
N SER A 138 5.31 2.02 17.73
CA SER A 138 4.08 1.84 16.95
C SER A 138 3.27 0.62 17.41
N ALA A 139 3.81 -0.21 18.31
CA ALA A 139 3.10 -1.33 18.91
C ALA A 139 1.82 -0.85 19.60
N GLY A 140 0.76 -1.65 19.47
CA GLY A 140 -0.55 -1.34 20.01
C GLY A 140 -1.45 -0.51 19.09
N LYS A 141 -0.93 0.10 18.02
CA LYS A 141 -1.77 0.81 17.03
C LYS A 141 -2.71 -0.15 16.32
N VAL A 142 -3.95 0.29 16.15
CA VAL A 142 -5.06 -0.49 15.58
C VAL A 142 -5.59 0.19 14.33
N PHE A 143 -5.95 -0.61 13.33
CA PHE A 143 -6.58 -0.17 12.09
C PHE A 143 -7.77 -1.07 11.79
N GLU A 144 -8.88 -0.45 11.42
CA GLU A 144 -9.98 -1.13 10.76
C GLU A 144 -10.02 -0.71 9.30
N SER A 145 -10.09 -1.68 8.40
CA SER A 145 -10.12 -1.37 6.98
C SER A 145 -11.52 -1.03 6.49
N GLU A 146 -11.59 -0.06 5.59
CA GLU A 146 -12.81 0.31 4.89
C GLU A 146 -13.13 -0.64 3.73
N VAL A 147 -12.13 -1.42 3.33
CA VAL A 147 -12.13 -2.34 2.19
C VAL A 147 -11.80 -3.76 2.61
N ASP A 148 -12.08 -4.67 1.71
CA ASP A 148 -11.95 -6.11 1.88
C ASP A 148 -10.47 -6.56 1.78
N LEU A 149 -9.72 -6.01 0.83
CA LEU A 149 -8.32 -6.32 0.62
C LEU A 149 -7.42 -5.25 1.23
N VAL A 150 -6.57 -5.60 2.21
CA VAL A 150 -5.59 -4.68 2.82
C VAL A 150 -4.15 -5.09 2.48
N PRO A 151 -3.44 -4.30 1.66
CA PRO A 151 -1.99 -4.43 1.52
C PRO A 151 -1.29 -4.13 2.84
N VAL A 152 -0.44 -5.07 3.27
CA VAL A 152 0.50 -4.92 4.37
C VAL A 152 1.89 -5.15 3.77
N ILE A 153 2.66 -4.09 3.63
CA ILE A 153 3.87 -4.06 2.83
C ILE A 153 5.05 -3.81 3.75
N LEU A 154 5.98 -4.76 3.83
CA LEU A 154 7.29 -4.49 4.38
C LEU A 154 8.18 -4.00 3.25
N TYR A 155 8.91 -2.93 3.49
CA TYR A 155 9.83 -2.33 2.52
C TYR A 155 11.13 -1.94 3.21
N ARG A 156 12.21 -1.87 2.44
CA ARG A 156 13.53 -1.45 2.91
C ARG A 156 14.34 -0.85 1.76
N ASP A 157 15.15 0.15 2.09
CA ASP A 157 16.27 0.58 1.25
C ASP A 157 17.54 -0.20 1.62
N ARG A 158 17.83 -0.33 2.92
CA ARG A 158 19.01 -1.05 3.46
C ARG A 158 18.68 -1.77 4.76
N GLY A 159 19.52 -2.72 5.13
CA GLY A 159 19.41 -3.46 6.39
C GLY A 159 18.20 -4.39 6.46
N MET A 160 17.80 -4.76 7.66
CA MET A 160 16.64 -5.63 7.92
C MET A 160 15.45 -4.86 8.51
N VAL A 161 14.25 -5.35 8.21
CA VAL A 161 13.00 -4.89 8.81
C VAL A 161 12.26 -6.10 9.35
N ILE A 162 11.85 -6.05 10.62
CA ILE A 162 10.99 -7.06 11.26
C ILE A 162 9.65 -6.41 11.54
N ALA A 163 8.56 -7.11 11.27
CA ALA A 163 7.24 -6.69 11.69
C ALA A 163 6.42 -7.89 12.16
N GLN A 164 5.68 -7.67 13.24
CA GLN A 164 4.68 -8.59 13.75
C GLN A 164 3.35 -7.85 13.91
N TRP A 165 2.26 -8.49 13.48
CA TRP A 165 0.91 -7.95 13.65
C TRP A 165 -0.10 -9.05 13.92
N GLU A 166 -1.17 -8.65 14.60
CA GLU A 166 -2.38 -9.44 14.81
C GLU A 166 -3.44 -9.00 13.82
N TYR A 167 -4.29 -9.92 13.41
CA TYR A 167 -5.38 -9.65 12.49
C TYR A 167 -6.55 -10.60 12.64
N ARG A 168 -7.73 -10.10 12.27
CA ARG A 168 -8.97 -10.87 12.13
C ARG A 168 -9.92 -10.16 11.18
N MET A 169 -11.00 -10.82 10.80
CA MET A 169 -12.12 -10.20 10.12
C MET A 169 -12.75 -9.14 11.05
N SER A 170 -13.03 -7.96 10.52
CA SER A 170 -13.77 -6.93 11.24
C SER A 170 -15.25 -7.34 11.34
N MET A 171 -15.83 -7.15 12.53
CA MET A 171 -17.20 -7.56 12.86
C MET A 171 -18.19 -6.38 12.82
N PHE A 172 -17.74 -5.18 12.48
CA PHE A 172 -18.58 -3.97 12.46
C PHE A 172 -19.15 -3.71 11.05
N TYR A 173 -20.49 -3.64 10.98
CA TYR A 173 -21.29 -3.32 9.81
C TYR A 173 -21.60 -1.83 9.75
#